data_AF-A0A2T1C6S2-F1
#
_entry.id   AF-A0A2T1C6S2-F1
#
_cell.length_a   1.000
_cell.length_b   1.000
_cell.length_c   1.000
_cell.angle_alpha   90.00
_cell.angle_beta   90.00
_cell.angle_gamma   90.00
#
_symmetry.space_group_name_H-M   'P 1'
#
loop_
_entity.id
_entity.type
_entity.pdbx_description
1 polymer ?
#
loop_
_entity_poly.entity_id
_entity_poly.type
_entity_poly.pdbx_seq_one_letter_code
_entity_poly.pdbx_strand_id
1 'polypeptide(L)'
;MKFLYSPNGAYLFDSLIDLLRNQERHNNIVVDAAFSELVKETMLEKAQFERLTDIALLSTSLNLVTQSLDSELKSRGIEVDFSSYVKDAQNRLKFAAKEIASLAATAHEGENQRQVPEPLVTAQSIQFQFTSLTMGSEFNGLYAFAVETATFDLEALQKKYAVEGDWFPATISENDFLFIVDYSSILVNLSNLSHDQWAKTKEKLVEMMNCLRPD
;
A
#
# COMPACT_ATOMS: atom_id res chain seq x y z
N MET A 1 -13.25 -19.56 1.98
CA MET A 1 -12.93 -18.11 2.01
C MET A 1 -11.41 -18.03 1.85
N LYS A 2 -10.89 -17.44 0.77
CA LYS A 2 -9.43 -17.32 0.59
C LYS A 2 -8.96 -16.04 1.25
N PHE A 3 -8.09 -16.18 2.24
CA PHE A 3 -7.38 -15.08 2.87
C PHE A 3 -6.43 -14.44 1.88
N LEU A 4 -6.42 -13.12 1.82
CA LEU A 4 -5.38 -12.36 1.14
C LEU A 4 -4.32 -12.02 2.17
N TYR A 5 -3.63 -13.05 2.67
CA TYR A 5 -2.48 -12.76 3.52
C TYR A 5 -1.43 -12.03 2.68
N SER A 6 -0.92 -10.93 3.21
CA SER A 6 0.41 -10.47 2.87
C SER A 6 1.39 -11.65 2.97
N PRO A 7 2.50 -11.68 2.22
CA PRO A 7 3.49 -12.74 2.34
C PRO A 7 3.92 -13.00 3.80
N ASN A 8 3.94 -11.95 4.63
CA ASN A 8 4.21 -12.02 6.06
C ASN A 8 3.05 -12.65 6.84
N GLY A 9 1.80 -12.26 6.57
CA GLY A 9 0.61 -12.85 7.19
C GLY A 9 0.49 -14.36 6.94
N ALA A 10 0.85 -14.82 5.74
CA ALA A 10 0.78 -16.24 5.37
C ALA A 10 1.79 -17.05 6.20
N TYR A 11 3.02 -16.54 6.29
CA TYR A 11 4.08 -17.16 7.09
C TYR A 11 3.71 -17.20 8.58
N LEU A 12 3.15 -16.11 9.12
CA LEU A 12 2.69 -16.07 10.52
C LEU A 12 1.55 -17.05 10.78
N PHE A 13 0.62 -17.17 9.85
CA PHE A 13 -0.49 -18.11 9.94
C PHE A 13 0.00 -19.56 10.00
N ASP A 14 0.83 -19.98 9.04
CA ASP A 14 1.37 -21.34 9.01
C ASP A 14 2.24 -21.65 10.24
N SER A 15 3.08 -20.68 10.65
CA SER A 15 3.91 -20.81 11.85
C SER A 15 3.06 -20.97 13.11
N LEU A 16 1.97 -20.21 13.23
CA LEU A 16 1.08 -20.29 14.38
C LEU A 16 0.31 -21.61 14.42
N ILE A 17 -0.12 -22.13 13.26
CA ILE A 17 -0.68 -23.48 13.17
C ILE A 17 0.32 -24.49 13.71
N ASP A 18 1.58 -24.49 13.24
CA ASP A 18 2.58 -25.45 13.71
C ASP A 18 2.92 -25.31 15.20
N LEU A 19 2.92 -24.09 15.75
CA LEU A 19 3.08 -23.87 17.19
C LEU A 19 1.90 -24.44 17.99
N LEU A 20 0.66 -24.20 17.54
CA LEU A 20 -0.56 -24.69 18.19
C LEU A 20 -0.67 -26.22 18.13
N ARG A 21 -0.16 -26.85 17.07
CA ARG A 21 -0.07 -28.31 16.95
C ARG A 21 0.88 -28.93 17.98
N ASN A 22 1.94 -28.21 18.33
CA ASN A 22 3.02 -28.68 19.17
C ASN A 22 2.94 -28.10 20.60
N GLN A 23 1.72 -27.77 21.09
CA GLN A 23 1.52 -27.07 22.37
C GLN A 23 2.23 -27.70 23.58
N GLU A 24 2.49 -29.01 23.61
CA GLU A 24 3.30 -29.63 24.68
C GLU A 24 4.78 -29.20 24.71
N ARG A 25 5.30 -28.59 23.64
CA ARG A 25 6.72 -28.20 23.50
C ARG A 25 6.98 -26.69 23.51
N HIS A 26 5.95 -25.85 23.43
CA HIS A 26 6.12 -24.42 23.22
C HIS A 26 5.53 -23.57 24.34
N ASN A 27 6.28 -22.52 24.71
CA ASN A 27 5.93 -21.57 25.75
C ASN A 27 4.71 -20.74 25.30
N ASN A 28 3.66 -20.67 26.13
CA ASN A 28 2.39 -19.99 25.82
C ASN A 28 2.59 -18.54 25.35
N ILE A 29 3.66 -17.90 25.83
CA ILE A 29 4.10 -16.55 25.45
C ILE A 29 4.37 -16.41 23.94
N VAL A 30 4.98 -17.43 23.31
CA VAL A 30 5.32 -17.39 21.87
C VAL A 30 4.06 -17.48 21.03
N VAL A 31 3.11 -18.33 21.45
CA VAL A 31 1.79 -18.45 20.80
C VAL A 31 1.01 -17.15 20.92
N ASP A 32 0.96 -16.55 22.12
CA ASP A 32 0.31 -15.25 22.34
C ASP A 32 0.88 -14.15 21.44
N ALA A 33 2.20 -14.10 21.30
CA ALA A 33 2.89 -13.11 20.48
C ALA A 33 2.57 -13.31 19.00
N ALA A 34 2.71 -14.54 18.49
CA ALA A 34 2.41 -14.86 17.08
C ALA A 34 0.93 -14.61 16.74
N PHE A 35 0.01 -14.97 17.63
CA PHE A 35 -1.41 -14.66 17.47
C PHE A 35 -1.66 -13.15 17.43
N SER A 36 -1.03 -12.38 18.33
CA SER A 36 -1.17 -10.92 18.37
C SER A 36 -0.64 -10.25 17.09
N GLU A 37 0.50 -10.71 16.56
CA GLU A 37 1.07 -10.20 15.31
C GLU A 37 0.19 -10.54 14.11
N LEU A 38 -0.34 -11.76 14.02
CA LEU A 38 -1.27 -12.14 12.96
C LEU A 38 -2.54 -11.28 12.97
N VAL A 39 -3.07 -10.95 14.16
CA VAL A 39 -4.21 -10.03 14.30
C VAL A 39 -3.83 -8.62 13.85
N LYS A 40 -2.63 -8.12 14.15
CA LYS A 40 -2.17 -6.81 13.67
C LYS A 40 -2.06 -6.74 12.15
N GLU A 41 -1.45 -7.75 11.52
CA GLU A 41 -1.37 -7.84 10.05
C GLU A 41 -2.78 -7.84 9.43
N THR A 42 -3.70 -8.61 10.01
CA THR A 42 -5.10 -8.64 9.56
C THR A 42 -5.78 -7.27 9.72
N MET A 43 -5.51 -6.54 10.80
CA MET A 43 -6.01 -5.16 10.98
C MET A 43 -5.43 -4.22 9.92
N LEU A 44 -4.13 -4.30 9.63
CA LEU A 44 -3.48 -3.47 8.61
C LEU A 44 -4.11 -3.69 7.24
N GLU A 45 -4.29 -4.95 6.83
CA GLU A 45 -4.94 -5.30 5.57
C GLU A 45 -6.38 -4.77 5.51
N LYS A 46 -7.18 -4.99 6.56
CA LYS A 46 -8.56 -4.50 6.58
C LYS A 46 -8.66 -2.99 6.52
N ALA A 47 -7.78 -2.28 7.22
CA ALA A 47 -7.80 -0.83 7.28
C ALA A 47 -7.47 -0.18 5.92
N GLN A 48 -6.76 -0.88 5.02
CA GLN A 48 -6.52 -0.42 3.65
C GLN A 48 -7.81 -0.36 2.82
N PHE A 49 -8.74 -1.31 3.01
CA PHE A 49 -9.91 -1.45 2.15
C PHE A 49 -11.23 -1.01 2.80
N GLU A 50 -11.30 -1.00 4.13
CA GLU A 50 -12.53 -0.78 4.88
C GLU A 50 -12.37 0.37 5.87
N ARG A 51 -13.37 1.27 5.91
CA ARG A 51 -13.45 2.33 6.91
C ARG A 51 -14.11 1.81 8.18
N LEU A 52 -13.29 1.22 9.05
CA LEU A 52 -13.73 0.67 10.33
C LEU A 52 -13.31 1.58 11.49
N THR A 53 -14.14 1.63 12.53
CA THR A 53 -13.70 2.18 13.82
C THR A 53 -12.64 1.28 14.45
N ASP A 54 -11.86 1.80 15.39
CA ASP A 54 -10.85 1.04 16.15
C ASP A 54 -11.44 -0.23 16.80
N ILE A 55 -12.63 -0.11 17.40
CA ILE A 55 -13.34 -1.24 18.03
C ILE A 55 -13.77 -2.27 16.97
N ALA A 56 -14.35 -1.82 15.85
CA ALA A 56 -14.80 -2.69 14.77
C ALA A 56 -13.62 -3.38 14.08
N LEU A 57 -12.51 -2.67 13.87
CA LEU A 57 -11.29 -3.17 13.25
C LEU A 57 -10.69 -4.32 14.07
N LEU A 58 -10.52 -4.11 15.37
CA LEU A 58 -9.97 -5.13 16.28
C LEU A 58 -10.90 -6.34 16.39
N SER A 59 -12.18 -6.12 16.67
CA SER A 59 -13.14 -7.23 16.85
C SER A 59 -13.32 -8.06 15.58
N THR A 60 -13.40 -7.42 14.41
CA THR A 60 -13.54 -8.11 13.13
C THR A 60 -12.28 -8.90 12.79
N SER A 61 -11.09 -8.33 13.02
CA SER A 61 -9.82 -9.01 12.75
C SER A 61 -9.60 -10.20 13.68
N LEU A 62 -9.94 -10.07 14.97
CA LEU A 62 -9.90 -11.19 15.92
C LEU A 62 -10.83 -12.33 15.52
N ASN A 63 -12.08 -12.02 15.20
CA ASN A 63 -13.05 -13.01 14.77
C ASN A 63 -12.57 -13.74 13.51
N LEU A 64 -12.04 -12.98 12.56
CA LEU A 64 -11.55 -13.51 11.30
C LEU A 64 -10.35 -14.45 11.51
N VAL A 65 -9.33 -14.02 12.26
CA VAL A 65 -8.16 -14.85 12.59
C VAL A 65 -8.59 -16.12 13.32
N THR A 66 -9.46 -15.98 14.33
CA THR A 66 -9.94 -17.12 15.14
C THR A 66 -10.70 -18.13 14.29
N GLN A 67 -11.64 -17.69 13.45
CA GLN A 67 -12.40 -18.57 12.56
C GLN A 67 -11.50 -19.32 11.58
N SER A 68 -10.43 -18.68 11.13
CA SER A 68 -9.49 -19.25 10.15
C SER A 68 -8.62 -20.31 10.76
N LEU A 69 -8.03 -20.01 11.92
CA LEU A 69 -7.24 -20.95 12.68
C LEU A 69 -8.10 -22.14 13.13
N ASP A 70 -9.30 -21.87 13.65
CA ASP A 70 -10.23 -22.92 14.08
C ASP A 70 -10.64 -23.84 12.92
N SER A 71 -10.97 -23.27 11.76
CA SER A 71 -11.30 -24.05 10.55
C SER A 71 -10.13 -24.93 10.11
N GLU A 72 -8.92 -24.37 10.07
CA GLU A 72 -7.72 -25.09 9.62
C GLU A 72 -7.31 -26.18 10.61
N LEU A 73 -7.31 -25.89 11.91
CA LEU A 73 -6.95 -26.85 12.95
C LEU A 73 -7.98 -27.99 13.07
N LYS A 74 -9.28 -27.68 12.98
CA LYS A 74 -10.33 -28.71 12.96
C LYS A 74 -10.22 -29.63 11.76
N SER A 75 -9.86 -29.10 10.58
CA SER A 75 -9.60 -29.94 9.40
C SER A 75 -8.46 -30.93 9.61
N ARG A 76 -7.55 -30.63 10.55
CA ARG A 76 -6.41 -31.44 10.94
C ARG A 76 -6.66 -32.25 12.22
N GLY A 77 -7.88 -32.24 12.76
CA GLY A 77 -8.29 -33.00 13.94
C GLY A 77 -7.79 -32.41 15.27
N ILE A 78 -7.52 -31.11 15.32
CA ILE A 78 -6.96 -30.42 16.49
C ILE A 78 -7.97 -29.42 17.02
N GLU A 79 -8.26 -29.52 18.31
CA GLU A 79 -9.12 -28.58 19.03
C GLU A 79 -8.29 -27.66 19.91
N VAL A 80 -8.46 -26.35 19.74
CA VAL A 80 -7.79 -25.31 20.52
C VAL A 80 -8.84 -24.37 21.09
N ASP A 81 -8.75 -24.05 22.38
CA ASP A 81 -9.54 -22.98 22.98
C ASP A 81 -8.84 -21.63 22.75
N PHE A 82 -9.46 -20.77 21.94
CA PHE A 82 -8.94 -19.44 21.64
C PHE A 82 -9.30 -18.38 22.68
N SER A 83 -10.09 -18.70 23.70
CA SER A 83 -10.69 -17.73 24.62
C SER A 83 -9.65 -16.86 25.35
N SER A 84 -8.55 -17.48 25.82
CA SER A 84 -7.45 -16.74 26.48
C SER A 84 -6.71 -15.84 25.51
N TYR A 85 -6.33 -16.37 24.35
CA TYR A 85 -5.60 -15.64 23.29
C TYR A 85 -6.38 -14.41 22.82
N VAL A 86 -7.70 -14.58 22.60
CA VAL A 86 -8.59 -13.48 22.20
C VAL A 86 -8.66 -12.42 23.29
N LYS A 87 -8.85 -12.80 24.55
CA LYS A 87 -8.94 -11.85 25.67
C LYS A 87 -7.64 -11.05 25.84
N ASP A 88 -6.49 -11.70 25.71
CA ASP A 88 -5.20 -11.07 25.86
C ASP A 88 -4.87 -10.15 24.69
N ALA A 89 -5.12 -10.60 23.45
CA ALA A 89 -4.98 -9.78 22.25
C ALA A 89 -5.93 -8.57 22.28
N GLN A 90 -7.19 -8.74 22.71
CA GLN A 90 -8.14 -7.63 22.87
C GLN A 90 -7.61 -6.55 23.81
N ASN A 91 -6.91 -6.91 24.88
CA ASN A 91 -6.36 -5.93 25.82
C ASN A 91 -5.08 -5.29 25.32
N ARG A 92 -4.19 -6.06 24.70
CA ARG A 92 -2.88 -5.58 24.22
C ARG A 92 -3.02 -4.70 22.97
N LEU A 93 -3.97 -5.01 22.09
CA LEU A 93 -4.05 -4.40 20.76
C LEU A 93 -4.99 -3.18 20.69
N LYS A 94 -5.61 -2.73 21.79
CA LYS A 94 -6.53 -1.57 21.77
C LYS A 94 -5.85 -0.31 21.22
N PHE A 95 -4.63 -0.04 21.67
CA PHE A 95 -3.89 1.15 21.23
C PHE A 95 -3.45 1.01 19.77
N ALA A 96 -2.98 -0.16 19.36
CA ALA A 96 -2.61 -0.43 17.97
C ALA A 96 -3.82 -0.29 17.03
N ALA A 97 -4.99 -0.81 17.41
CA ALA A 97 -6.21 -0.68 16.63
C ALA A 97 -6.62 0.79 16.45
N LYS A 98 -6.49 1.60 17.52
CA LYS A 98 -6.75 3.05 17.45
C LYS A 98 -5.79 3.76 16.51
N GLU A 99 -4.50 3.45 16.59
CA GLU A 99 -3.47 4.04 15.74
C GLU A 99 -3.70 3.67 14.27
N ILE A 100 -3.90 2.38 13.97
CA ILE A 100 -4.16 1.89 12.61
C ILE A 100 -5.45 2.52 12.05
N ALA A 101 -6.54 2.55 12.82
CA ALA A 101 -7.80 3.15 12.37
C ALA A 101 -7.65 4.66 12.12
N SER A 102 -6.87 5.37 12.95
CA SER A 102 -6.58 6.79 12.74
C SER A 102 -5.75 7.01 11.47
N LEU A 103 -4.69 6.23 11.27
CA LEU A 103 -3.84 6.32 10.08
C LEU A 103 -4.63 6.01 8.81
N ALA A 104 -5.46 4.98 8.85
CA ALA A 104 -6.35 4.64 7.73
C ALA A 104 -7.37 5.74 7.47
N ALA A 105 -7.97 6.34 8.49
CA ALA A 105 -8.88 7.47 8.32
C ALA A 105 -8.17 8.65 7.64
N THR A 106 -6.95 9.00 8.07
CA THR A 106 -6.14 10.05 7.42
C THR A 106 -5.78 9.70 5.98
N ALA A 107 -5.42 8.45 5.70
CA ALA A 107 -5.15 7.98 4.33
C ALA A 107 -6.39 8.07 3.44
N HIS A 108 -7.55 7.61 3.93
CA HIS A 108 -8.85 7.68 3.26
C HIS A 108 -9.33 9.12 3.04
N GLU A 109 -9.04 10.02 3.98
CA GLU A 109 -9.27 11.46 3.82
C GLU A 109 -8.34 12.07 2.76
N GLY A 110 -7.08 11.64 2.71
CA GLY A 110 -6.12 11.98 1.66
C GLY A 110 -6.55 11.47 0.27
N GLU A 111 -7.15 10.28 0.18
CA GLU A 111 -7.72 9.77 -1.07
C GLU A 111 -8.91 10.61 -1.54
N ASN A 112 -9.76 11.08 -0.62
CA ASN A 112 -10.82 12.03 -0.93
C ASN A 112 -10.29 13.45 -1.27
N GLN A 113 -9.01 13.72 -0.98
CA GLN A 113 -8.27 14.89 -1.47
C GLN A 113 -7.51 14.60 -2.77
N ARG A 114 -7.80 13.50 -3.49
CA ARG A 114 -7.43 13.38 -4.91
C ARG A 114 -8.09 14.54 -5.67
N GLN A 115 -7.27 15.55 -5.92
CA GLN A 115 -7.66 16.80 -6.53
C GLN A 115 -8.14 16.57 -7.96
N VAL A 116 -9.09 17.43 -8.33
CA VAL A 116 -9.73 17.55 -9.63
C VAL A 116 -8.76 17.15 -10.75
N PRO A 117 -9.09 16.11 -11.54
CA PRO A 117 -8.29 15.75 -12.69
C PRO A 117 -8.11 16.99 -13.56
N GLU A 118 -6.86 17.34 -13.85
CA GLU A 118 -6.64 18.45 -14.78
C GLU A 118 -7.17 18.07 -16.18
N PRO A 119 -7.45 19.06 -17.04
CA PRO A 119 -7.84 18.79 -18.41
C PRO A 119 -6.86 17.85 -19.10
N LEU A 120 -7.39 16.95 -19.93
CA LEU A 120 -6.59 16.03 -20.72
C LEU A 120 -5.56 16.80 -21.55
N VAL A 121 -4.31 16.36 -21.49
CA VAL A 121 -3.22 16.88 -22.31
C VAL A 121 -2.88 15.82 -23.35
N THR A 122 -2.58 16.26 -24.58
CA THR A 122 -2.18 15.35 -25.66
C THR A 122 -0.69 15.50 -25.92
N ALA A 123 0.05 14.39 -25.86
CA ALA A 123 1.46 14.29 -26.22
C ALA A 123 1.59 13.25 -27.33
N GLN A 124 2.10 13.64 -28.51
CA GLN A 124 2.25 12.75 -29.68
C GLN A 124 1.02 11.86 -29.98
N SER A 125 -0.17 12.45 -29.96
CA SER A 125 -1.45 11.77 -30.19
C SER A 125 -1.90 10.78 -29.08
N ILE A 126 -1.16 10.66 -27.98
CA ILE A 126 -1.57 9.92 -26.79
C ILE A 126 -2.15 10.90 -25.77
N GLN A 127 -3.36 10.60 -25.29
CA GLN A 127 -3.98 11.38 -24.23
C GLN A 127 -3.44 10.93 -22.88
N PHE A 128 -3.07 11.91 -22.06
CA PHE A 128 -2.65 11.67 -20.69
C PHE A 128 -3.25 12.71 -19.76
N GLN A 129 -3.31 12.36 -18.50
CA GLN A 129 -3.92 13.18 -17.47
C GLN A 129 -2.93 13.48 -16.36
N PHE A 130 -2.98 14.72 -15.88
CA PHE A 130 -2.32 15.11 -14.65
C PHE A 130 -3.26 14.96 -13.46
N THR A 131 -2.71 14.51 -12.35
CA THR A 131 -3.38 14.47 -11.06
C THR A 131 -2.40 14.92 -9.99
N SER A 132 -2.77 15.96 -9.26
CA SER A 132 -2.05 16.35 -8.05
C SER A 132 -2.31 15.31 -6.97
N LEU A 133 -1.24 14.76 -6.42
CA LEU A 133 -1.29 13.86 -5.28
C LEU A 133 -1.02 14.67 -4.02
N THR A 134 -1.96 14.64 -3.09
CA THR A 134 -1.83 15.29 -1.78
C THR A 134 -1.97 14.20 -0.72
N MET A 135 -1.02 14.07 0.19
CA MET A 135 -1.14 13.20 1.35
C MET A 135 -0.85 14.03 2.61
N GLY A 136 -1.93 14.46 3.27
CA GLY A 136 -1.86 15.36 4.42
C GLY A 136 -1.23 16.71 4.06
N SER A 137 -0.52 17.33 5.02
CA SER A 137 0.26 18.56 4.79
C SER A 137 1.71 18.29 4.34
N GLU A 138 2.13 17.03 4.32
CA GLU A 138 3.56 16.67 4.23
C GLU A 138 3.98 16.23 2.83
N PHE A 139 3.04 15.74 2.02
CA PHE A 139 3.34 15.31 0.66
C PHE A 139 2.45 16.01 -0.36
N ASN A 140 3.10 16.71 -1.28
CA ASN A 140 2.54 17.19 -2.52
C ASN A 140 3.32 16.54 -3.66
N GLY A 141 2.63 15.97 -4.63
CA GLY A 141 3.23 15.36 -5.81
C GLY A 141 2.38 15.62 -7.05
N LEU A 142 2.97 15.39 -8.22
CA LEU A 142 2.26 15.42 -9.48
C LEU A 142 2.43 14.07 -10.16
N TYR A 143 1.31 13.51 -10.60
CA TYR A 143 1.24 12.24 -11.28
C TYR A 143 0.69 12.46 -12.68
N ALA A 144 1.43 11.99 -13.67
CA ALA A 144 1.02 11.99 -15.07
C ALA A 144 0.84 10.55 -15.53
N PHE A 145 -0.28 10.20 -16.15
CA PHE A 145 -0.53 8.84 -16.63
C PHE A 145 -1.29 8.85 -17.95
N ALA A 146 -0.95 7.90 -18.84
CA ALA A 146 -1.67 7.69 -20.08
C ALA A 146 -3.11 7.22 -19.81
N VAL A 147 -4.08 7.77 -20.54
CA VAL A 147 -5.50 7.39 -20.43
C VAL A 147 -5.81 6.15 -21.28
N GLU A 148 -5.02 5.92 -22.31
CA GLU A 148 -5.09 4.76 -23.19
C GLU A 148 -3.88 3.83 -22.96
N THR A 149 -3.95 2.62 -23.48
CA THR A 149 -2.87 1.63 -23.42
C THR A 149 -1.65 2.16 -24.17
N ALA A 150 -0.64 2.59 -23.42
CA ALA A 150 0.62 3.11 -23.93
C ALA A 150 1.74 2.81 -22.94
N THR A 151 2.95 2.60 -23.46
CA THR A 151 4.15 2.35 -22.66
C THR A 151 5.26 3.34 -22.99
N PHE A 152 6.10 3.66 -22.01
CA PHE A 152 7.25 4.51 -22.21
C PHE A 152 8.32 3.81 -23.06
N ASP A 153 8.84 4.52 -24.05
CA ASP A 153 10.09 4.15 -24.68
C ASP A 153 11.27 4.57 -23.80
N LEU A 154 11.81 3.60 -23.06
CA LEU A 154 12.97 3.81 -22.21
C LEU A 154 14.19 4.29 -23.01
N GLU A 155 14.38 3.82 -24.26
CA GLU A 155 15.50 4.28 -25.09
C GLU A 155 15.36 5.75 -25.47
N ALA A 156 14.15 6.23 -25.77
CA ALA A 156 13.90 7.65 -26.03
C ALA A 156 14.12 8.51 -24.78
N LEU A 157 13.72 8.01 -23.60
CA LEU A 157 13.99 8.70 -22.33
C LEU A 157 15.49 8.80 -22.06
N GLN A 158 16.24 7.69 -22.20
CA GLN A 158 17.69 7.64 -22.00
C GLN A 158 18.47 8.55 -22.96
N LYS A 159 17.94 8.81 -24.17
CA LYS A 159 18.55 9.76 -25.12
C LYS A 159 18.42 11.23 -24.68
N LYS A 160 17.44 11.55 -23.83
CA LYS A 160 17.11 12.91 -23.41
C LYS A 160 17.50 13.22 -21.97
N TYR A 161 17.50 12.21 -21.10
CA TYR A 161 17.64 12.36 -19.66
C TYR A 161 18.67 11.37 -19.10
N ALA A 162 19.27 11.73 -17.97
CA ALA A 162 20.05 10.81 -17.16
C ALA A 162 19.09 9.88 -16.40
N VAL A 163 18.78 8.73 -17.01
CA VAL A 163 17.93 7.69 -16.43
C VAL A 163 18.81 6.74 -15.60
N GLU A 164 18.41 6.50 -14.35
CA GLU A 164 18.95 5.44 -13.51
C GLU A 164 18.00 4.24 -13.54
N GLY A 165 18.52 3.07 -13.92
CA GLY A 165 17.76 1.82 -14.04
C GLY A 165 17.71 1.30 -15.49
N ASP A 166 17.82 -0.02 -15.62
CA ASP A 166 17.77 -0.75 -16.91
C ASP A 166 16.36 -1.25 -17.25
N TRP A 167 15.40 -1.09 -16.33
CA TRP A 167 14.00 -1.49 -16.48
C TRP A 167 13.09 -0.63 -15.59
N PHE A 168 11.78 -0.65 -15.83
CA PHE A 168 10.81 0.06 -14.99
C PHE A 168 10.65 -0.60 -13.60
N PRO A 169 10.44 0.18 -12.53
CA PRO A 169 10.45 1.64 -12.50
C PRO A 169 11.87 2.20 -12.62
N ALA A 170 12.02 3.26 -13.39
CA ALA A 170 13.28 3.97 -13.61
C ALA A 170 13.21 5.37 -13.00
N THR A 171 14.36 5.92 -12.63
CA THR A 171 14.43 7.27 -12.03
C THR A 171 15.14 8.25 -12.96
N ILE A 172 14.63 9.48 -13.02
CA ILE A 172 15.25 10.58 -13.75
C ILE A 172 15.48 11.73 -12.77
N SER A 173 16.73 12.14 -12.63
CA SER A 173 17.14 13.27 -11.79
C SER A 173 17.45 14.48 -12.66
N GLU A 174 16.64 15.53 -12.56
CA GLU A 174 16.74 16.71 -13.42
C GLU A 174 16.41 17.98 -12.62
N ASN A 175 17.34 18.95 -12.55
CA ASN A 175 17.14 20.27 -11.90
C ASN A 175 16.51 20.19 -10.50
N ASP A 176 17.08 19.37 -9.61
CA ASP A 176 16.61 19.13 -8.23
C ASP A 176 15.27 18.37 -8.12
N PHE A 177 14.73 17.88 -9.24
CA PHE A 177 13.54 17.02 -9.26
C PHE A 177 13.94 15.55 -9.45
N LEU A 178 13.27 14.67 -8.71
CA LEU A 178 13.32 13.23 -8.91
C LEU A 178 12.00 12.77 -9.51
N PHE A 179 12.05 12.34 -10.76
CA PHE A 179 10.93 11.72 -11.45
C PHE A 179 11.06 10.20 -11.36
N ILE A 180 9.97 9.53 -10.98
CA ILE A 180 9.85 8.07 -10.98
C ILE A 180 8.97 7.72 -12.18
N VAL A 181 9.55 7.02 -13.15
CA VAL A 181 8.88 6.59 -14.37
C VAL A 181 8.53 5.10 -14.24
N ASP A 182 7.26 4.78 -14.39
CA ASP A 182 6.74 3.41 -14.51
C ASP A 182 6.34 3.14 -15.97
N TYR A 183 5.75 1.98 -16.28
CA TYR A 183 5.40 1.58 -17.65
C TYR A 183 4.62 2.65 -18.43
N SER A 184 3.63 3.31 -17.81
CA SER A 184 2.72 4.24 -18.50
C SER A 184 2.48 5.55 -17.73
N SER A 185 3.27 5.78 -16.68
CA SER A 185 3.09 6.92 -15.79
C SER A 185 4.39 7.48 -15.22
N ILE A 186 4.33 8.72 -14.78
CA ILE A 186 5.42 9.42 -14.12
C ILE A 186 4.90 10.08 -12.85
N LEU A 187 5.63 9.88 -11.76
CA LEU A 187 5.41 10.53 -10.48
C LEU A 187 6.57 11.47 -10.16
N VAL A 188 6.27 12.64 -9.61
CA VAL A 188 7.27 13.55 -9.06
C VAL A 188 6.80 14.12 -7.73
N ASN A 189 7.72 14.22 -6.78
CA ASN A 189 7.47 14.85 -5.49
C ASN A 189 7.70 16.37 -5.58
N LEU A 190 6.70 17.15 -5.17
CA LEU A 190 6.67 18.61 -5.16
C LEU A 190 6.74 19.24 -3.76
N SER A 191 6.86 18.45 -2.70
CA SER A 191 6.65 18.89 -1.31
C SER A 191 7.56 20.02 -0.83
N ASN A 192 8.75 20.14 -1.41
CA ASN A 192 9.75 21.16 -1.04
C ASN A 192 9.97 22.23 -2.12
N LEU A 193 9.04 22.35 -3.09
CA LEU A 193 9.21 23.20 -4.26
C LEU A 193 8.32 24.45 -4.18
N SER A 194 8.84 25.56 -4.72
CA SER A 194 8.06 26.79 -4.92
C SER A 194 7.07 26.64 -6.08
N HIS A 195 6.04 27.50 -6.14
CA HIS A 195 5.06 27.48 -7.23
C HIS A 195 5.69 27.67 -8.62
N ASP A 196 6.75 28.48 -8.75
CA ASP A 196 7.45 28.66 -10.02
C ASP A 196 8.17 27.38 -10.47
N GLN A 197 8.63 26.57 -9.50
CA GLN A 197 9.22 25.26 -9.78
C GLN A 197 8.15 24.26 -10.21
N TRP A 198 6.93 24.33 -9.68
CA TRP A 198 5.84 23.43 -10.08
C TRP A 198 5.49 23.57 -11.57
N ALA A 199 5.42 24.80 -12.09
CA ALA A 199 5.16 25.04 -13.50
C ALA A 199 6.24 24.40 -14.39
N LYS A 200 7.51 24.57 -14.02
CA LYS A 200 8.65 23.95 -14.71
C LYS A 200 8.61 22.42 -14.63
N THR A 201 8.27 21.86 -13.47
CA THR A 201 8.10 20.41 -13.30
C THR A 201 7.00 19.88 -14.21
N LYS A 202 5.88 20.60 -14.34
CA LYS A 202 4.78 20.23 -15.22
C LYS A 202 5.18 20.25 -16.70
N GLU A 203 5.89 21.27 -17.15
CA GLU A 203 6.46 21.32 -18.52
C GLU A 203 7.37 20.13 -18.78
N LYS A 204 8.20 19.76 -17.80
CA LYS A 204 9.08 18.58 -17.90
C LYS A 204 8.32 17.27 -17.94
N LEU A 205 7.26 17.12 -17.14
CA LEU A 205 6.39 15.96 -17.25
C LEU A 205 5.76 15.86 -18.65
N VAL A 206 5.21 16.96 -19.20
CA VAL A 206 4.69 16.95 -20.58
C VAL A 206 5.77 16.51 -21.57
N GLU A 207 6.98 17.04 -21.44
CA GLU A 207 8.12 16.65 -22.29
C GLU A 207 8.42 15.16 -22.19
N MET A 208 8.47 14.60 -20.98
CA MET A 208 8.71 13.18 -20.74
C MET A 208 7.57 12.32 -21.27
N MET A 209 6.30 12.70 -21.05
CA MET A 209 5.11 12.00 -21.56
C MET A 209 5.09 11.91 -23.10
N ASN A 210 5.82 12.77 -23.83
CA ASN A 210 6.03 12.59 -25.28
C ASN A 210 6.92 11.39 -25.65
N CYS A 211 7.47 10.67 -24.68
CA CYS A 211 8.21 9.43 -24.90
C CYS A 211 7.30 8.20 -24.74
N LEU A 212 6.00 8.38 -24.49
CA LEU A 212 5.02 7.30 -24.59
C LEU A 212 4.88 6.83 -26.03
N ARG A 213 4.63 5.53 -26.19
CA ARG A 213 4.29 4.86 -27.44
C ARG A 213 3.02 4.05 -27.24
N PRO A 214 2.15 3.96 -28.26
CA PRO A 214 1.07 2.98 -28.23
C PRO A 214 1.69 1.57 -28.18
N ASP A 215 1.04 0.66 -27.46
CA ASP A 215 1.41 -0.76 -27.45
C ASP A 215 1.17 -1.44 -28.82
#